data_AF-A0A5B7BEL7-F1
#
_entry.id   AF-A0A5B7BEL7-F1
#
_cell.length_a   1.000
_cell.length_b   1.000
_cell.length_c   1.000
_cell.angle_alpha   90.00
_cell.angle_beta   90.00
_cell.angle_gamma   90.00
#
_symmetry.space_group_name_H-M   'P 1'
#
loop_
_entity.id
_entity.type
_entity.pdbx_description
1 polymer ?
#
loop_
_entity_poly.entity_id
_entity_poly.type
_entity_poly.pdbx_seq_one_letter_code
_entity_poly.pdbx_strand_id
1 'polypeptide(L)'
;DGGGEEACFYFVCGGEKWSHKHVFPFERLLVPFWIVSYILSLWIFHRKWLKSEHLFSLQESLCCNSNSYRFRRDKRTAMAPHDEKSEVAESSMASEVEKRPISTIVIIIAMQTEALPLVNKFQLTEDHNSVFVKGVPWVRYHGIYKDLNINIIWPGKDTVLGVDSVGTVSASLVTYASIQALQPDLIINAGTAGGFKAKGACIGDVFLASDIAFHDRRIPIPVFDLYGVGLRQAFSTPNLSNELNLKVGKLSTGDSLDMSPQDEASITANDATIKDMEGAAVAYVADLLKVPVVFIKAVTDIVDGDKPTTEEFLQNLAAVAAALDQAVTQVVDFINGKSLSEL
;
A
#
# COMPACT_ATOMS: atom_id res chain seq x y z
N ASP A 1 -3.91 64.56 -7.49
CA ASP A 1 -2.62 65.05 -8.04
C ASP A 1 -1.52 64.66 -7.08
N GLY A 2 -0.53 63.83 -7.38
CA GLY A 2 -0.04 63.18 -8.60
C GLY A 2 1.38 62.73 -8.25
N GLY A 3 1.77 61.50 -8.62
CA GLY A 3 3.13 60.99 -8.44
C GLY A 3 3.18 59.54 -7.98
N GLY A 4 2.90 58.61 -8.91
CA GLY A 4 3.20 57.19 -8.72
C GLY A 4 4.65 56.92 -9.13
N GLU A 5 5.43 56.31 -8.25
CA GLU A 5 6.66 55.61 -8.61
C GLU A 5 6.28 54.17 -8.98
N GLU A 6 6.44 53.81 -10.25
CA GLU A 6 6.37 52.42 -10.71
C GLU A 6 7.74 51.76 -10.49
N ALA A 7 7.77 50.71 -9.67
CA ALA A 7 8.92 49.81 -9.58
C ALA A 7 8.77 48.70 -10.64
N CYS A 8 9.58 48.76 -11.69
CA CYS A 8 9.73 47.68 -12.67
C CYS A 8 10.61 46.56 -12.11
N PHE A 9 10.06 45.35 -11.99
CA PHE A 9 10.85 44.12 -11.87
C PHE A 9 10.72 43.32 -13.16
N TYR A 10 11.84 43.11 -13.85
CA TYR A 10 11.94 42.20 -14.98
C TYR A 10 12.37 40.83 -14.50
N PHE A 11 11.59 39.81 -14.82
CA PHE A 11 12.07 38.42 -14.91
C PHE A 11 12.00 37.99 -16.36
N VAL A 12 13.17 37.68 -16.93
CA VAL A 12 13.32 37.08 -18.26
C VAL A 12 13.49 35.59 -18.08
N CYS A 13 12.57 34.79 -18.63
CA CYS A 13 12.85 33.39 -18.93
C CYS A 13 11.90 32.89 -20.04
N GLY A 14 12.47 32.44 -21.15
CA GLY A 14 11.77 31.74 -22.24
C GLY A 14 11.09 32.66 -23.26
N GLY A 15 11.65 32.72 -24.48
CA GLY A 15 11.12 33.53 -25.56
C GLY A 15 9.83 32.97 -26.13
N GLU A 16 8.80 33.82 -26.22
CA GLU A 16 7.87 33.93 -27.35
C GLU A 16 7.05 35.22 -27.16
N LYS A 17 7.05 36.09 -28.18
CA LYS A 17 6.30 37.36 -28.17
C LYS A 17 4.85 37.08 -28.52
N TRP A 18 3.92 37.41 -27.63
CA TRP A 18 2.51 37.60 -27.98
C TRP A 18 2.04 38.99 -27.55
N SER A 19 1.75 39.82 -28.55
CA SER A 19 1.17 41.14 -28.38
C SER A 19 -0.35 41.07 -28.51
N HIS A 20 -1.12 41.25 -27.45
CA HIS A 20 -2.49 41.75 -27.57
C HIS A 20 -2.88 42.52 -26.31
N LYS A 21 -3.16 43.82 -26.51
CA LYS A 21 -3.80 44.70 -25.54
C LYS A 21 -5.29 44.32 -25.46
N HIS A 22 -5.75 43.92 -24.28
CA HIS A 22 -7.16 44.04 -23.93
C HIS A 22 -7.30 44.83 -22.64
N VAL A 23 -7.96 45.99 -22.77
CA VAL A 23 -8.41 46.86 -21.68
C VAL A 23 -9.78 46.35 -21.26
N PHE A 24 -9.97 46.06 -19.97
CA PHE A 24 -11.29 45.91 -19.35
C PHE A 24 -11.38 46.79 -18.09
N PRO A 25 -12.53 47.44 -17.82
CA PRO A 25 -12.66 48.44 -16.77
C PRO A 25 -12.82 47.81 -15.38
N PHE A 26 -12.30 48.51 -14.38
CA PHE A 26 -12.28 48.15 -12.97
C PHE A 26 -13.66 48.47 -12.34
N GLU A 27 -14.48 47.45 -12.08
CA GLU A 27 -15.61 47.57 -11.15
C GLU A 27 -15.23 47.01 -9.77
N ARG A 28 -15.65 47.74 -8.73
CA ARG A 28 -15.32 47.55 -7.31
C ARG A 28 -15.70 46.14 -6.81
N LEU A 29 -14.71 45.33 -6.42
CA LEU A 29 -14.94 44.19 -5.54
C LEU A 29 -14.90 44.64 -4.07
N LEU A 30 -16.06 44.70 -3.43
CA LEU A 30 -16.20 44.73 -1.97
C LEU A 30 -15.91 43.31 -1.45
N VAL A 31 -14.83 43.15 -0.67
CA VAL A 31 -14.51 41.88 0.00
C VAL A 31 -15.48 41.69 1.18
N PRO A 32 -16.23 40.57 1.27
CA PRO A 32 -17.12 40.31 2.39
C PRO A 32 -16.36 40.20 3.72
N PHE A 33 -16.91 40.79 4.78
CA PHE A 33 -16.35 40.83 6.14
C PHE A 33 -15.89 39.46 6.70
N TRP A 34 -16.48 38.37 6.22
CA TRP A 34 -16.16 37.00 6.61
C TRP A 34 -14.74 36.55 6.21
N ILE A 35 -14.21 37.05 5.08
CA ILE A 35 -12.86 36.71 4.61
C ILE A 35 -11.79 37.36 5.50
N VAL A 36 -12.03 38.60 5.97
CA VAL A 36 -11.13 39.29 6.91
C VAL A 36 -11.13 38.59 8.27
N SER A 37 -12.28 38.10 8.72
CA SER A 37 -12.39 37.35 9.98
C SER A 37 -11.67 36.00 9.94
N TYR A 38 -11.64 35.33 8.79
CA TYR A 38 -10.96 34.05 8.61
C TYR A 38 -9.43 34.20 8.62
N ILE A 39 -8.91 35.24 7.95
CA ILE A 39 -7.47 35.56 7.92
C ILE A 39 -6.97 35.95 9.31
N LEU A 40 -7.77 36.71 10.08
CA LEU A 40 -7.41 37.09 11.45
C LEU A 40 -7.37 35.88 12.40
N SER A 41 -8.25 34.90 12.20
CA SER A 41 -8.31 33.67 13.00
C SER A 41 -7.09 32.76 12.76
N LEU A 42 -6.67 32.62 11.48
CA LEU A 42 -5.45 31.91 11.11
C LEU A 42 -4.19 32.59 11.69
N TRP A 43 -4.16 33.92 11.72
CA TRP A 43 -3.03 34.67 12.28
C TRP A 43 -2.91 34.53 13.81
N ILE A 44 -4.05 34.50 14.53
CA ILE A 44 -4.08 34.27 15.98
C ILE A 44 -3.68 32.83 16.32
N PHE A 45 -4.12 31.85 15.53
CA PHE A 45 -3.75 30.44 15.72
C PHE A 45 -2.24 30.22 15.52
N HIS A 46 -1.67 30.83 14.47
CA HIS A 46 -0.23 30.74 14.20
C HIS A 46 0.62 31.43 15.29
N ARG A 47 0.16 32.56 15.85
CA ARG A 47 0.82 33.23 16.99
C ARG A 47 0.73 32.45 18.31
N LYS A 48 -0.31 31.63 18.52
CA LYS A 48 -0.41 30.74 19.69
C LYS A 48 0.50 29.52 19.54
N TRP A 49 0.62 28.96 18.34
CA TRP A 49 1.51 27.83 18.05
C TRP A 49 2.99 28.23 18.17
N LEU A 50 3.39 29.41 17.69
CA LEU A 50 4.76 29.93 17.82
C LEU A 50 5.16 30.34 19.25
N LYS A 51 4.24 30.32 20.23
CA LYS A 51 4.54 30.61 21.65
C LYS A 51 4.73 29.35 22.51
N SER A 52 4.49 28.15 21.99
CA SER A 52 4.70 26.90 22.74
C SER A 52 6.09 26.28 22.57
N GLU A 53 6.92 26.80 21.66
CA GLU A 53 8.31 26.35 21.48
C GLU A 53 9.32 27.38 22.00
N HIS A 54 9.35 27.56 23.33
CA HIS A 54 10.46 28.23 24.00
C HIS A 54 10.75 27.54 25.33
N LEU A 55 11.42 26.39 25.24
CA LEU A 55 12.17 25.78 26.35
C LEU A 55 13.26 24.89 25.74
N PHE A 56 14.33 25.50 25.23
CA PHE A 56 15.69 24.96 25.28
C PHE A 56 16.67 26.07 24.86
N SER A 57 17.39 26.61 25.84
CA SER A 57 18.52 27.51 25.62
C SER A 57 19.77 26.70 25.30
N LEU A 58 20.67 27.20 24.44
CA LEU A 58 22.09 27.42 24.76
C LEU A 58 22.84 28.05 23.57
N GLN A 59 23.15 29.33 23.75
CA GLN A 59 24.43 30.02 23.55
C GLN A 59 25.20 29.93 22.21
N GLU A 60 25.34 31.10 21.59
CA GLU A 60 26.28 31.47 20.55
C GLU A 60 27.75 31.46 21.04
N SER A 61 28.67 31.05 20.16
CA SER A 61 30.01 31.66 20.09
C SER A 61 30.54 31.63 18.65
N LEU A 62 30.79 32.81 18.11
CA LEU A 62 31.40 33.10 16.81
C LEU A 62 32.86 32.61 16.71
N CYS A 63 33.31 32.20 15.51
CA CYS A 63 34.39 32.88 14.78
C CYS A 63 34.58 32.32 13.35
N CYS A 64 34.79 33.22 12.39
CA CYS A 64 35.14 32.95 10.99
C CYS A 64 36.48 32.22 10.82
N ASN A 65 36.59 31.28 9.87
CA ASN A 65 37.49 31.43 8.73
C ASN A 65 37.33 30.34 7.65
N SER A 66 37.62 30.76 6.42
CA SER A 66 37.60 30.05 5.14
C SER A 66 38.71 29.01 4.95
N ASN A 67 38.52 28.17 3.91
CA ASN A 67 39.45 27.34 3.12
C ASN A 67 39.55 25.82 3.40
N SER A 68 38.97 25.07 2.45
CA SER A 68 39.59 24.03 1.59
C SER A 68 40.22 22.75 2.18
N TYR A 69 39.88 21.63 1.50
CA TYR A 69 40.59 20.34 1.36
C TYR A 69 40.46 19.22 2.43
N ARG A 70 39.81 18.13 1.97
CA ARG A 70 40.30 16.72 1.90
C ARG A 70 40.51 15.91 3.20
N PHE A 71 39.65 14.90 3.35
CA PHE A 71 39.86 13.53 3.87
C PHE A 71 40.96 13.28 4.94
N ARG A 72 40.57 12.94 6.18
CA ARG A 72 41.12 11.80 6.93
C ARG A 72 40.30 11.42 8.17
N ARG A 73 40.35 10.12 8.47
CA ARG A 73 39.71 9.35 9.55
C ARG A 73 40.12 9.76 10.97
N ASP A 74 39.23 9.37 11.89
CA ASP A 74 39.36 9.13 13.32
C ASP A 74 39.45 10.33 14.28
N LYS A 75 38.40 10.52 15.07
CA LYS A 75 38.38 10.10 16.48
C LYS A 75 36.97 10.16 17.09
N ARG A 76 36.77 9.22 18.02
CA ARG A 76 35.59 8.96 18.84
C ARG A 76 35.10 10.21 19.59
N THR A 77 33.80 10.43 19.57
CA THR A 77 33.05 11.18 20.59
C THR A 77 32.02 10.25 21.19
N ALA A 78 32.07 10.10 22.52
CA ALA A 78 31.20 9.24 23.30
C ALA A 78 29.77 9.81 23.31
N MET A 79 28.81 8.98 22.88
CA MET A 79 27.37 9.16 23.16
C MET A 79 27.01 8.39 24.43
N ALA A 80 26.02 8.91 25.16
CA ALA A 80 25.45 8.33 26.37
C ALA A 80 25.04 6.86 26.18
N PRO A 81 25.04 6.02 27.24
CA PRO A 81 24.76 4.60 27.09
C PRO A 81 23.30 4.41 26.67
N HIS A 82 23.10 3.91 25.45
CA HIS A 82 21.86 3.26 25.06
C HIS A 82 21.79 1.91 25.76
N ASP A 83 20.61 1.59 26.31
CA ASP A 83 20.34 0.34 27.03
C ASP A 83 20.49 -0.88 26.08
N GLU A 84 21.67 -1.51 26.08
CA GLU A 84 21.96 -2.77 25.36
C GLU A 84 20.99 -3.92 25.75
N LYS A 85 20.26 -3.79 26.85
CA LYS A 85 19.28 -4.80 27.30
C LYS A 85 17.98 -4.82 26.49
N SER A 86 17.54 -3.70 25.91
CA SER A 86 16.28 -3.68 25.13
C SER A 86 16.46 -4.25 23.73
N GLU A 87 17.59 -3.93 23.07
CA GLU A 87 17.89 -4.44 21.73
C GLU A 87 18.15 -5.95 21.72
N VAL A 88 18.84 -6.48 22.75
CA VAL A 88 19.10 -7.93 22.85
C VAL A 88 17.81 -8.72 23.18
N ALA A 89 16.90 -8.13 23.95
CA ALA A 89 15.61 -8.76 24.26
C ALA A 89 14.68 -8.76 23.04
N GLU A 90 14.57 -7.64 22.32
CA GLU A 90 13.80 -7.54 21.07
C GLU A 90 14.37 -8.43 19.96
N SER A 91 15.71 -8.51 19.82
CA SER A 91 16.32 -9.41 18.84
C SER A 91 16.17 -10.88 19.21
N SER A 92 16.20 -11.23 20.51
CA SER A 92 15.96 -12.60 20.96
C SER A 92 14.51 -13.04 20.76
N MET A 93 13.54 -12.17 21.05
CA MET A 93 12.12 -12.46 20.85
C MET A 93 11.74 -12.53 19.37
N ALA A 94 12.28 -11.64 18.53
CA ALA A 94 12.10 -11.73 17.08
C ALA A 94 12.63 -13.06 16.52
N SER A 95 13.78 -13.53 17.02
CA SER A 95 14.39 -14.80 16.58
C SER A 95 13.64 -16.07 17.05
N GLU A 96 12.85 -15.97 18.14
CA GLU A 96 12.03 -17.09 18.63
C GLU A 96 10.67 -17.14 17.91
N VAL A 97 10.09 -15.99 17.55
CA VAL A 97 8.85 -15.91 16.75
C VAL A 97 9.03 -16.52 15.36
N GLU A 98 10.21 -16.37 14.75
CA GLU A 98 10.51 -17.00 13.44
C GLU A 98 10.61 -18.53 13.48
N LYS A 99 10.84 -19.13 14.65
CA LYS A 99 11.10 -20.57 14.80
C LYS A 99 9.91 -21.37 15.28
N ARG A 100 8.91 -20.73 15.90
CA ARG A 100 7.70 -21.45 16.28
C ARG A 100 6.83 -21.75 15.04
N PRO A 101 6.04 -22.83 15.06
CA PRO A 101 5.06 -23.07 14.02
C PRO A 101 4.08 -21.90 13.88
N ILE A 102 3.69 -21.63 12.65
CA ILE A 102 2.60 -20.72 12.31
C ILE A 102 1.31 -21.29 12.90
N SER A 103 0.56 -20.46 13.60
CA SER A 103 -0.64 -20.83 14.34
C SER A 103 -1.89 -20.08 13.88
N THR A 104 -1.72 -18.85 13.38
CA THR A 104 -2.84 -18.00 12.96
C THR A 104 -2.56 -17.38 11.60
N ILE A 105 -3.45 -17.66 10.63
CA ILE A 105 -3.40 -17.10 9.29
C ILE A 105 -4.61 -16.19 9.08
N VAL A 106 -4.35 -15.00 8.53
CA VAL A 106 -5.39 -14.11 8.02
C VAL A 106 -5.31 -14.08 6.50
N ILE A 107 -6.40 -14.43 5.82
CA ILE A 107 -6.54 -14.35 4.37
C ILE A 107 -7.39 -13.13 4.04
N ILE A 108 -6.80 -12.15 3.36
CA ILE A 108 -7.48 -10.94 2.89
C ILE A 108 -7.90 -11.15 1.44
N ILE A 109 -9.21 -11.12 1.19
CA ILE A 109 -9.83 -11.31 -0.12
C ILE A 109 -10.74 -10.12 -0.42
N ALA A 110 -10.76 -9.62 -1.65
CA ALA A 110 -11.53 -8.43 -2.01
C ALA A 110 -13.01 -8.74 -2.26
N MET A 111 -13.29 -9.84 -2.94
CA MET A 111 -14.64 -10.17 -3.41
C MET A 111 -15.24 -11.40 -2.71
N GLN A 112 -16.56 -11.39 -2.50
CA GLN A 112 -17.24 -12.52 -1.87
C GLN A 112 -17.13 -13.80 -2.72
N THR A 113 -17.21 -13.67 -4.05
CA THR A 113 -17.12 -14.79 -5.00
C THR A 113 -15.78 -15.52 -4.91
N GLU A 114 -14.71 -14.82 -4.56
CA GLU A 114 -13.38 -15.40 -4.36
C GLU A 114 -13.24 -16.05 -2.99
N ALA A 115 -13.91 -15.51 -1.97
CA ALA A 115 -13.81 -15.97 -0.59
C ALA A 115 -14.63 -17.23 -0.32
N LEU A 116 -15.88 -17.30 -0.82
CA LEU A 116 -16.82 -18.37 -0.46
C LEU A 116 -16.34 -19.79 -0.79
N PRO A 117 -15.65 -20.07 -1.90
CA PRO A 117 -15.06 -21.39 -2.16
C PRO A 117 -14.16 -21.86 -1.00
N LEU A 118 -13.25 -21.00 -0.54
CA LEU A 118 -12.33 -21.29 0.55
C LEU A 118 -13.04 -21.43 1.90
N VAL A 119 -14.05 -20.60 2.16
CA VAL A 119 -14.91 -20.71 3.35
C VAL A 119 -15.54 -22.11 3.42
N ASN A 120 -16.12 -22.57 2.31
CA ASN A 120 -16.71 -23.90 2.22
C ASN A 120 -15.66 -25.00 2.36
N LYS A 121 -14.50 -24.83 1.70
CA LYS A 121 -13.41 -25.79 1.69
C LYS A 121 -12.85 -26.06 3.08
N PHE A 122 -12.64 -25.01 3.87
CA PHE A 122 -12.14 -25.11 5.24
C PHE A 122 -13.26 -25.20 6.29
N GLN A 123 -14.53 -25.25 5.87
CA GLN A 123 -15.71 -25.32 6.75
C GLN A 123 -15.73 -24.19 7.80
N LEU A 124 -15.39 -22.97 7.38
CA LEU A 124 -15.33 -21.82 8.27
C LEU A 124 -16.75 -21.29 8.57
N THR A 125 -16.90 -20.70 9.74
CA THR A 125 -18.15 -20.08 10.20
C THR A 125 -18.07 -18.57 10.12
N GLU A 126 -19.15 -17.92 9.69
CA GLU A 126 -19.26 -16.46 9.73
C GLU A 126 -19.31 -15.94 11.16
N ASP A 127 -18.54 -14.90 11.46
CA ASP A 127 -18.52 -14.24 12.75
C ASP A 127 -19.63 -13.17 12.83
N HIS A 128 -20.77 -13.55 13.40
CA HIS A 128 -21.87 -12.61 13.66
C HIS A 128 -21.60 -11.66 14.83
N ASN A 129 -20.56 -11.91 15.64
CA ASN A 129 -20.14 -11.06 16.75
C ASN A 129 -18.80 -10.40 16.41
N SER A 130 -18.80 -9.62 15.32
CA SER A 130 -17.61 -9.02 14.74
C SER A 130 -16.66 -8.40 15.76
N VAL A 131 -15.39 -8.80 15.67
CA VAL A 131 -14.26 -8.20 16.41
C VAL A 131 -13.93 -6.78 15.94
N PHE A 132 -14.53 -6.34 14.83
CA PHE A 132 -14.32 -5.02 14.25
C PHE A 132 -15.29 -3.98 14.83
N VAL A 133 -15.01 -2.70 14.53
CA VAL A 133 -15.86 -1.59 14.98
C VAL A 133 -17.29 -1.75 14.44
N LYS A 134 -18.29 -1.46 15.27
CA LYS A 134 -19.70 -1.57 14.86
C LYS A 134 -20.02 -0.65 13.68
N GLY A 135 -20.80 -1.17 12.73
CA GLY A 135 -21.32 -0.42 11.59
C GLY A 135 -20.48 -0.50 10.33
N VAL A 136 -19.32 -1.16 10.35
CA VAL A 136 -18.59 -1.49 9.12
C VAL A 136 -19.22 -2.71 8.43
N PRO A 137 -19.17 -2.78 7.08
CA PRO A 137 -19.72 -3.91 6.33
C PRO A 137 -18.81 -5.14 6.32
N TRP A 138 -17.64 -5.07 6.96
CA TRP A 138 -16.60 -6.10 6.88
C TRP A 138 -17.08 -7.44 7.44
N VAL A 139 -16.73 -8.50 6.74
CA VAL A 139 -17.14 -9.87 7.08
C VAL A 139 -15.91 -10.69 7.41
N ARG A 140 -16.01 -11.48 8.48
CA ARG A 140 -14.99 -12.44 8.90
C ARG A 140 -15.61 -13.83 8.89
N TYR A 141 -14.93 -14.77 8.25
CA TYR A 141 -15.14 -16.20 8.45
C TYR A 141 -13.97 -16.76 9.23
N HIS A 142 -14.21 -17.63 10.20
CA HIS A 142 -13.15 -18.19 11.02
C HIS A 142 -13.38 -19.67 11.35
N GLY A 143 -12.30 -20.36 11.67
CA GLY A 143 -12.34 -21.77 12.02
C GLY A 143 -10.93 -22.32 12.27
N ILE A 144 -10.88 -23.57 12.71
CA ILE A 144 -9.63 -24.30 12.87
C ILE A 144 -9.54 -25.32 11.75
N TYR A 145 -8.45 -25.31 11.00
CA TYR A 145 -8.13 -26.30 9.99
C TYR A 145 -6.77 -26.90 10.32
N LYS A 146 -6.76 -28.19 10.67
CA LYS A 146 -5.59 -28.87 11.26
C LYS A 146 -5.10 -28.10 12.50
N ASP A 147 -3.85 -27.62 12.49
CA ASP A 147 -3.24 -26.89 13.60
C ASP A 147 -3.31 -25.36 13.44
N LEU A 148 -3.99 -24.88 12.38
CA LEU A 148 -4.07 -23.47 12.01
C LEU A 148 -5.42 -22.86 12.37
N ASN A 149 -5.40 -21.70 13.03
CA ASN A 149 -6.53 -20.80 13.14
C ASN A 149 -6.62 -19.98 11.85
N ILE A 150 -7.60 -20.28 11.00
CA ILE A 150 -7.81 -19.59 9.73
C ILE A 150 -8.89 -18.53 9.91
N ASN A 151 -8.58 -17.31 9.43
CA ASN A 151 -9.53 -16.22 9.35
C ASN A 151 -9.54 -15.69 7.91
N ILE A 152 -10.70 -15.71 7.25
CA ILE A 152 -10.89 -15.07 5.95
C ILE A 152 -11.64 -13.77 6.18
N ILE A 153 -11.07 -12.64 5.75
CA ILE A 153 -11.69 -11.32 5.87
C ILE A 153 -11.86 -10.73 4.49
N TRP A 154 -13.05 -10.20 4.23
CA TRP A 154 -13.31 -9.39 3.05
C TRP A 154 -14.06 -8.09 3.41
N PRO A 155 -13.91 -7.01 2.63
CA PRO A 155 -14.49 -5.70 2.94
C PRO A 155 -16.02 -5.63 3.00
N GLY A 156 -16.74 -6.66 2.59
CA GLY A 156 -18.19 -6.61 2.53
C GLY A 156 -18.71 -5.84 1.32
N LYS A 157 -20.03 -5.64 1.31
CA LYS A 157 -20.70 -4.84 0.28
C LYS A 157 -20.66 -3.36 0.64
N ASP A 158 -20.49 -2.51 -0.37
CA ASP A 158 -20.72 -1.08 -0.22
C ASP A 158 -22.18 -0.84 0.17
N THR A 159 -22.38 -0.05 1.22
CA THR A 159 -23.72 0.15 1.81
C THR A 159 -24.67 0.96 0.93
N VAL A 160 -24.16 1.68 -0.08
CA VAL A 160 -24.95 2.52 -0.98
C VAL A 160 -25.24 1.78 -2.29
N LEU A 161 -24.23 1.13 -2.86
CA LEU A 161 -24.26 0.53 -4.20
C LEU A 161 -24.49 -0.99 -4.18
N GLY A 162 -24.24 -1.67 -3.05
CA GLY A 162 -24.43 -3.12 -2.90
C GLY A 162 -23.42 -3.99 -3.67
N VAL A 163 -22.36 -3.40 -4.22
CA VAL A 163 -21.23 -4.12 -4.87
C VAL A 163 -20.15 -4.46 -3.85
N ASP A 164 -19.27 -5.42 -4.15
CA ASP A 164 -18.11 -5.70 -3.28
C ASP A 164 -17.24 -4.43 -3.17
N SER A 165 -16.85 -4.07 -1.94
CA SER A 165 -15.99 -2.92 -1.70
C SER A 165 -14.52 -3.25 -2.03
N VAL A 166 -14.23 -3.37 -3.33
CA VAL A 166 -12.88 -3.56 -3.90
C VAL A 166 -12.02 -2.31 -3.73
N GLY A 167 -10.74 -2.40 -4.10
CA GLY A 167 -9.79 -1.29 -4.15
C GLY A 167 -8.93 -1.13 -2.89
N THR A 168 -7.92 -0.27 -3.04
CA THR A 168 -6.80 -0.13 -2.12
C THR A 168 -7.22 0.36 -0.73
N VAL A 169 -8.19 1.29 -0.69
CA VAL A 169 -8.70 1.88 0.56
C VAL A 169 -9.35 0.81 1.42
N SER A 170 -10.33 0.10 0.88
CA SER A 170 -11.06 -0.97 1.57
C SER A 170 -10.11 -2.06 2.05
N ALA A 171 -9.22 -2.52 1.17
CA ALA A 171 -8.23 -3.55 1.47
C ALA A 171 -7.26 -3.13 2.59
N SER A 172 -6.80 -1.88 2.58
CA SER A 172 -5.90 -1.36 3.62
C SER A 172 -6.59 -1.31 5.00
N LEU A 173 -7.84 -0.88 5.05
CA LEU A 173 -8.62 -0.76 6.29
C LEU A 173 -8.87 -2.12 6.92
N VAL A 174 -9.35 -3.10 6.13
CA VAL A 174 -9.59 -4.45 6.67
C VAL A 174 -8.30 -5.14 7.08
N THR A 175 -7.20 -4.91 6.34
CA THR A 175 -5.88 -5.44 6.71
C THR A 175 -5.42 -4.88 8.05
N TYR A 176 -5.48 -3.55 8.21
CA TYR A 176 -5.09 -2.87 9.44
C TYR A 176 -5.90 -3.37 10.63
N ALA A 177 -7.23 -3.38 10.50
CA ALA A 177 -8.12 -3.83 11.55
C ALA A 177 -7.91 -5.31 11.90
N SER A 178 -7.69 -6.17 10.91
CA SER A 178 -7.43 -7.60 11.11
C SER A 178 -6.13 -7.84 11.85
N ILE A 179 -5.05 -7.11 11.52
CA ILE A 179 -3.78 -7.24 12.24
C ILE A 179 -3.96 -6.83 13.71
N GLN A 180 -4.60 -5.69 13.97
CA GLN A 180 -4.81 -5.20 15.33
C GLN A 180 -5.66 -6.15 16.18
N ALA A 181 -6.74 -6.68 15.60
CA ALA A 181 -7.69 -7.51 16.33
C ALA A 181 -7.24 -8.98 16.48
N LEU A 182 -6.57 -9.53 15.48
CA LEU A 182 -6.29 -10.97 15.38
C LEU A 182 -4.80 -11.33 15.56
N GLN A 183 -3.89 -10.35 15.44
CA GLN A 183 -2.44 -10.54 15.58
C GLN A 183 -1.92 -11.78 14.84
N PRO A 184 -2.16 -11.89 13.51
CA PRO A 184 -1.81 -13.08 12.75
C PRO A 184 -0.30 -13.26 12.63
N ASP A 185 0.12 -14.50 12.45
CA ASP A 185 1.52 -14.86 12.20
C ASP A 185 1.89 -14.61 10.72
N LEU A 186 0.90 -14.75 9.83
CA LEU A 186 1.05 -14.62 8.39
C LEU A 186 -0.25 -14.10 7.77
N ILE A 187 -0.11 -13.16 6.83
CA ILE A 187 -1.19 -12.73 5.95
C ILE A 187 -1.03 -13.37 4.58
N ILE A 188 -2.16 -13.80 4.01
CA ILE A 188 -2.26 -14.19 2.61
C ILE A 188 -3.21 -13.22 1.93
N ASN A 189 -2.75 -12.44 0.95
CA ASN A 189 -3.67 -11.72 0.07
C ASN A 189 -3.95 -12.60 -1.14
N ALA A 190 -5.17 -13.12 -1.20
CA ALA A 190 -5.62 -14.00 -2.28
C ALA A 190 -6.71 -13.30 -3.11
N GLY A 191 -6.67 -13.46 -4.42
CA GLY A 191 -7.67 -12.90 -5.30
C GLY A 191 -7.37 -13.16 -6.77
N THR A 192 -8.29 -12.78 -7.63
CA THR A 192 -8.11 -12.75 -9.07
C THR A 192 -7.32 -11.51 -9.50
N ALA A 193 -6.74 -11.57 -10.69
CA ALA A 193 -5.90 -10.50 -11.24
C ALA A 193 -5.87 -10.57 -12.78
N GLY A 194 -5.50 -9.45 -13.40
CA GLY A 194 -5.10 -9.45 -14.81
C GLY A 194 -3.67 -9.96 -14.96
N GLY A 195 -3.37 -10.60 -16.09
CA GLY A 195 -2.03 -11.09 -16.43
C GLY A 195 -1.54 -10.52 -17.75
N PHE A 196 -0.22 -10.38 -17.91
CA PHE A 196 0.41 -9.98 -19.18
C PHE A 196 0.93 -11.20 -19.94
N LYS A 197 0.39 -11.46 -21.12
CA LYS A 197 0.82 -12.55 -22.01
C LYS A 197 2.26 -12.35 -22.49
N ALA A 198 2.68 -11.11 -22.73
CA ALA A 198 4.08 -10.78 -23.02
C ALA A 198 5.05 -11.20 -21.90
N LYS A 199 4.54 -11.41 -20.67
CA LYS A 199 5.27 -11.88 -19.49
C LYS A 199 5.04 -13.37 -19.20
N GLY A 200 4.35 -14.09 -20.09
CA GLY A 200 4.09 -15.53 -19.98
C GLY A 200 2.89 -15.90 -19.10
N ALA A 201 2.03 -14.93 -18.75
CA ALA A 201 0.78 -15.20 -18.05
C ALA A 201 -0.30 -15.75 -18.99
N CYS A 202 -1.02 -16.76 -18.53
CA CYS A 202 -2.16 -17.38 -19.17
C CYS A 202 -3.38 -17.37 -18.23
N ILE A 203 -4.59 -17.36 -18.79
CA ILE A 203 -5.82 -17.53 -18.01
C ILE A 203 -5.75 -18.81 -17.16
N GLY A 204 -6.11 -18.68 -15.89
CA GLY A 204 -6.10 -19.77 -14.91
C GLY A 204 -4.73 -20.03 -14.28
N ASP A 205 -3.67 -19.35 -14.71
CA ASP A 205 -2.40 -19.38 -13.98
C ASP A 205 -2.59 -18.81 -12.57
N VAL A 206 -1.93 -19.41 -11.60
CA VAL A 206 -1.84 -18.88 -10.24
C VAL A 206 -0.39 -18.49 -9.96
N PHE A 207 -0.20 -17.23 -9.59
CA PHE A 207 1.10 -16.64 -9.29
C PHE A 207 1.27 -16.42 -7.79
N LEU A 208 2.48 -16.70 -7.32
CA LEU A 208 3.01 -16.17 -6.07
C LEU A 208 3.72 -14.84 -6.38
N ALA A 209 3.23 -13.71 -5.85
CA ALA A 209 3.84 -12.42 -6.16
C ALA A 209 5.13 -12.19 -5.38
N SER A 210 6.22 -11.77 -6.05
CA SER A 210 7.52 -11.51 -5.41
C SER A 210 7.67 -10.05 -4.94
N ASP A 211 7.49 -9.11 -5.86
CA ASP A 211 7.62 -7.67 -5.63
C ASP A 211 6.30 -7.00 -6.01
N ILE A 212 5.86 -6.07 -5.18
CA ILE A 212 4.55 -5.44 -5.25
C ILE A 212 4.74 -3.91 -5.28
N ALA A 213 4.12 -3.25 -6.25
CA ALA A 213 4.22 -1.80 -6.43
C ALA A 213 2.89 -1.18 -6.91
N PHE A 214 2.69 0.11 -6.67
CA PHE A 214 1.61 0.88 -7.27
C PHE A 214 1.97 1.36 -8.69
N HIS A 215 0.98 1.51 -9.55
CA HIS A 215 1.14 2.16 -10.87
C HIS A 215 0.40 3.49 -11.04
N ASP A 216 -0.53 3.81 -10.15
CA ASP A 216 -1.42 4.98 -10.28
C ASP A 216 -1.07 6.16 -9.34
N ARG A 217 -0.05 6.01 -8.48
CA ARG A 217 0.40 7.02 -7.51
C ARG A 217 1.58 7.85 -8.02
N ARG A 218 1.37 8.62 -9.07
CA ARG A 218 2.43 9.41 -9.74
C ARG A 218 2.68 10.74 -9.04
N ILE A 219 3.82 10.89 -8.38
CA ILE A 219 4.20 12.10 -7.64
C ILE A 219 5.58 12.59 -8.14
N PRO A 220 5.66 13.56 -9.07
CA PRO A 220 6.90 13.96 -9.73
C PRO A 220 7.74 14.92 -8.85
N ILE A 221 8.02 14.49 -7.63
CA ILE A 221 8.85 15.20 -6.65
C ILE A 221 9.92 14.20 -6.19
N PRO A 222 11.22 14.57 -6.15
CA PRO A 222 12.28 13.65 -5.73
C PRO A 222 11.95 12.95 -4.42
N VAL A 223 12.19 11.63 -4.36
CA VAL A 223 11.86 10.71 -3.25
C VAL A 223 10.37 10.39 -3.13
N PHE A 224 9.48 11.36 -3.36
CA PHE A 224 8.04 11.10 -3.39
C PHE A 224 7.61 10.27 -4.60
N ASP A 225 8.37 10.31 -5.68
CA ASP A 225 8.23 9.42 -6.84
C ASP A 225 8.41 7.95 -6.44
N LEU A 226 9.48 7.64 -5.72
CA LEU A 226 9.75 6.30 -5.18
C LEU A 226 8.71 5.88 -4.14
N TYR A 227 8.28 6.82 -3.29
CA TYR A 227 7.17 6.58 -2.34
C TYR A 227 5.85 6.28 -3.06
N GLY A 228 5.59 6.96 -4.17
CA GLY A 228 4.43 6.74 -5.03
C GLY A 228 4.41 5.32 -5.59
N VAL A 229 5.53 4.86 -6.18
CA VAL A 229 5.71 3.47 -6.62
C VAL A 229 5.54 2.50 -5.45
N GLY A 230 6.10 2.83 -4.29
CA GLY A 230 5.84 2.11 -3.04
C GLY A 230 6.32 0.65 -3.05
N LEU A 231 7.34 0.33 -3.84
CA LEU A 231 7.88 -1.02 -4.03
C LEU A 231 8.15 -1.73 -2.70
N ARG A 232 7.56 -2.92 -2.53
CA ARG A 232 7.72 -3.81 -1.38
C ARG A 232 7.93 -5.25 -1.84
N GLN A 233 8.70 -6.00 -1.08
CA GLN A 233 8.86 -7.44 -1.31
C GLN A 233 7.83 -8.20 -0.47
N ALA A 234 7.24 -9.23 -1.06
CA ALA A 234 6.50 -10.24 -0.31
C ALA A 234 7.45 -10.98 0.64
N PHE A 235 6.88 -11.64 1.64
CA PHE A 235 7.64 -12.57 2.46
C PHE A 235 8.19 -13.71 1.60
N SER A 236 9.47 -14.00 1.77
CA SER A 236 10.19 -15.00 0.95
C SER A 236 9.78 -16.41 1.34
N THR A 237 9.19 -17.16 0.41
CA THR A 237 8.75 -18.55 0.62
C THR A 237 9.30 -19.50 -0.46
N PRO A 238 10.63 -19.69 -0.52
CA PRO A 238 11.26 -20.50 -1.57
C PRO A 238 10.84 -21.97 -1.52
N ASN A 239 10.61 -22.54 -0.33
CA ASN A 239 10.22 -23.95 -0.23
C ASN A 239 8.80 -24.18 -0.74
N LEU A 240 7.87 -23.28 -0.42
CA LEU A 240 6.49 -23.26 -0.91
C LEU A 240 6.47 -23.14 -2.44
N SER A 241 7.22 -22.17 -2.99
CA SER A 241 7.27 -21.95 -4.43
C SER A 241 7.79 -23.18 -5.17
N ASN A 242 8.81 -23.85 -4.62
CA ASN A 242 9.41 -25.05 -5.22
C ASN A 242 8.49 -26.28 -5.10
N GLU A 243 7.92 -26.52 -3.92
CA GLU A 243 7.08 -27.70 -3.65
C GLU A 243 5.78 -27.65 -4.46
N LEU A 244 5.16 -26.48 -4.56
CA LEU A 244 3.89 -26.29 -5.27
C LEU A 244 4.09 -25.93 -6.74
N ASN A 245 5.34 -25.70 -7.19
CA ASN A 245 5.69 -25.29 -8.54
C ASN A 245 4.84 -24.09 -9.03
N LEU A 246 4.60 -23.12 -8.14
CA LEU A 246 3.84 -21.91 -8.45
C LEU A 246 4.67 -20.98 -9.33
N LYS A 247 4.00 -20.33 -10.29
CA LYS A 247 4.65 -19.27 -11.07
C LYS A 247 4.96 -18.09 -10.15
N VAL A 248 6.12 -17.47 -10.32
CA VAL A 248 6.51 -16.28 -9.56
C VAL A 248 6.50 -15.07 -10.50
N GLY A 249 5.95 -13.95 -10.04
CA GLY A 249 5.83 -12.73 -10.85
C GLY A 249 5.70 -11.47 -10.01
N LYS A 250 5.97 -10.31 -10.62
CA LYS A 250 5.79 -9.02 -9.96
C LYS A 250 4.35 -8.54 -10.11
N LEU A 251 3.82 -7.91 -9.06
CA LEU A 251 2.46 -7.37 -9.01
C LEU A 251 2.46 -5.86 -9.08
N SER A 252 1.58 -5.32 -9.93
CA SER A 252 1.30 -3.89 -9.94
C SER A 252 -0.16 -3.58 -9.63
N THR A 253 -0.37 -2.71 -8.65
CA THR A 253 -1.68 -2.37 -8.09
C THR A 253 -2.12 -0.95 -8.45
N GLY A 254 -3.41 -0.78 -8.73
CA GLY A 254 -4.05 0.53 -8.86
C GLY A 254 -5.57 0.41 -8.80
N ASP A 255 -6.27 1.48 -8.48
CA ASP A 255 -7.71 1.44 -8.17
C ASP A 255 -8.63 1.38 -9.40
N SER A 256 -8.07 1.29 -10.61
CA SER A 256 -8.82 1.21 -11.88
C SER A 256 -8.72 -0.18 -12.49
N LEU A 257 -9.86 -0.76 -12.87
CA LEU A 257 -9.91 -2.08 -13.53
C LEU A 257 -9.31 -2.02 -14.94
N ASP A 258 -9.60 -0.96 -15.69
CA ASP A 258 -8.99 -0.70 -16.99
C ASP A 258 -7.52 -0.28 -16.87
N MET A 259 -6.90 0.07 -17.99
CA MET A 259 -5.49 0.47 -18.04
C MET A 259 -5.33 1.65 -18.98
N SER A 260 -5.08 2.84 -18.43
CA SER A 260 -4.73 4.00 -19.22
C SER A 260 -3.29 3.89 -19.75
N PRO A 261 -2.90 4.66 -20.78
CA PRO A 261 -1.50 4.70 -21.26
C PRO A 261 -0.49 5.09 -20.16
N GLN A 262 -0.90 5.90 -19.18
CA GLN A 262 -0.06 6.28 -18.06
C GLN A 262 0.13 5.13 -17.06
N ASP A 263 -0.91 4.31 -16.88
CA ASP A 263 -0.82 3.12 -16.05
C ASP A 263 0.04 2.06 -16.74
N GLU A 264 -0.16 1.82 -18.05
CA GLU A 264 0.66 0.91 -18.85
C GLU A 264 2.15 1.26 -18.77
N ALA A 265 2.50 2.53 -18.91
CA ALA A 265 3.89 2.99 -18.78
C ALA A 265 4.47 2.69 -17.38
N SER A 266 3.68 2.87 -16.33
CA SER A 266 4.11 2.64 -14.94
C SER A 266 4.21 1.14 -14.63
N ILE A 267 3.25 0.33 -15.11
CA ILE A 267 3.25 -1.13 -15.00
C ILE A 267 4.47 -1.73 -15.72
N THR A 268 4.77 -1.21 -16.92
CA THR A 268 5.96 -1.61 -17.71
C THR A 268 7.24 -1.25 -16.97
N ALA A 269 7.33 -0.04 -16.39
CA ALA A 269 8.48 0.38 -15.60
C ALA A 269 8.67 -0.47 -14.32
N ASN A 270 7.57 -0.94 -13.73
CA ASN A 270 7.58 -1.88 -12.60
C ASN A 270 7.92 -3.33 -13.02
N ASP A 271 7.98 -3.62 -14.33
CA ASP A 271 8.25 -4.96 -14.88
C ASP A 271 7.24 -6.01 -14.39
N ALA A 272 5.97 -5.59 -14.22
CA ALA A 272 4.92 -6.43 -13.64
C ALA A 272 4.48 -7.56 -14.57
N THR A 273 4.15 -8.71 -13.99
CA THR A 273 3.54 -9.86 -14.69
C THR A 273 2.02 -9.90 -14.47
N ILE A 274 1.57 -9.40 -13.32
CA ILE A 274 0.17 -9.41 -12.89
C ILE A 274 -0.27 -8.01 -12.43
N LYS A 275 -1.55 -7.68 -12.64
CA LYS A 275 -2.20 -6.40 -12.31
C LYS A 275 -3.41 -6.65 -11.39
N ASP A 276 -3.51 -5.92 -10.29
CA ASP A 276 -4.67 -6.00 -9.37
C ASP A 276 -5.07 -4.62 -8.81
N MET A 277 -5.99 -4.63 -7.82
CA MET A 277 -6.55 -3.42 -7.22
C MET A 277 -6.30 -3.29 -5.70
N GLU A 278 -5.61 -4.25 -5.05
CA GLU A 278 -5.47 -4.26 -3.58
C GLU A 278 -4.04 -4.53 -3.08
N GLY A 279 -3.26 -5.35 -3.79
CA GLY A 279 -2.06 -6.01 -3.27
C GLY A 279 -1.04 -5.06 -2.64
N ALA A 280 -0.70 -3.97 -3.32
CA ALA A 280 0.28 -3.00 -2.81
C ALA A 280 -0.19 -2.28 -1.53
N ALA A 281 -1.51 -2.11 -1.35
CA ALA A 281 -2.07 -1.51 -0.15
C ALA A 281 -2.04 -2.49 1.03
N VAL A 282 -2.32 -3.77 0.78
CA VAL A 282 -2.15 -4.83 1.78
C VAL A 282 -0.68 -4.96 2.18
N ALA A 283 0.24 -4.96 1.20
CA ALA A 283 1.69 -4.97 1.43
C ALA A 283 2.15 -3.78 2.28
N TYR A 284 1.63 -2.59 1.98
CA TYR A 284 1.94 -1.37 2.73
C TYR A 284 1.56 -1.48 4.20
N VAL A 285 0.33 -1.93 4.50
CA VAL A 285 -0.15 -2.08 5.88
C VAL A 285 0.60 -3.20 6.62
N ALA A 286 0.83 -4.33 5.96
CA ALA A 286 1.58 -5.45 6.54
C ALA A 286 3.02 -5.03 6.90
N ASP A 287 3.70 -4.28 6.02
CA ASP A 287 5.02 -3.71 6.29
C ASP A 287 5.01 -2.70 7.43
N LEU A 288 4.00 -1.81 7.50
CA LEU A 288 3.86 -0.86 8.61
C LEU A 288 3.75 -1.57 9.97
N LEU A 289 3.00 -2.67 10.03
CA LEU A 289 2.74 -3.43 11.25
C LEU A 289 3.66 -4.64 11.42
N LYS A 290 4.66 -4.80 10.55
CA LYS A 290 5.69 -5.86 10.60
C LYS A 290 5.12 -7.28 10.65
N VAL A 291 4.07 -7.53 9.87
CA VAL A 291 3.48 -8.85 9.69
C VAL A 291 3.89 -9.43 8.33
N PRO A 292 4.44 -10.66 8.26
CA PRO A 292 4.72 -11.35 7.02
C PRO A 292 3.48 -11.44 6.11
N VAL A 293 3.65 -11.20 4.82
CA VAL A 293 2.56 -11.27 3.84
C VAL A 293 3.00 -11.96 2.55
N VAL A 294 2.18 -12.88 2.05
CA VAL A 294 2.32 -13.50 0.74
C VAL A 294 1.09 -13.20 -0.12
N PHE A 295 1.27 -13.25 -1.44
CA PHE A 295 0.24 -12.85 -2.41
C PHE A 295 0.01 -13.99 -3.40
N ILE A 296 -1.24 -14.44 -3.50
CA ILE A 296 -1.64 -15.52 -4.41
C ILE A 296 -2.65 -14.94 -5.38
N LYS A 297 -2.26 -14.83 -6.66
CA LYS A 297 -3.04 -14.12 -7.67
C LYS A 297 -3.36 -15.03 -8.84
N ALA A 298 -4.65 -15.23 -9.10
CA ALA A 298 -5.12 -16.10 -10.17
C ALA A 298 -5.56 -15.27 -11.39
N VAL A 299 -5.02 -15.58 -12.58
CA VAL A 299 -5.19 -14.77 -13.78
C VAL A 299 -6.57 -15.00 -14.42
N THR A 300 -7.43 -13.99 -14.42
CA THR A 300 -8.79 -14.02 -15.00
C THR A 300 -8.89 -13.48 -16.41
N ASP A 301 -8.01 -12.56 -16.76
CA ASP A 301 -8.01 -11.81 -18.01
C ASP A 301 -6.57 -11.52 -18.46
N ILE A 302 -6.36 -11.44 -19.77
CA ILE A 302 -5.09 -11.06 -20.38
C ILE A 302 -5.15 -9.58 -20.76
N VAL A 303 -4.42 -8.74 -20.01
CA VAL A 303 -4.49 -7.28 -20.11
C VAL A 303 -3.99 -6.78 -21.47
N ASP A 304 -2.97 -7.42 -22.03
CA ASP A 304 -2.40 -7.18 -23.37
C ASP A 304 -2.99 -8.12 -24.44
N GLY A 305 -4.21 -8.61 -24.20
CA GLY A 305 -4.93 -9.52 -25.07
C GLY A 305 -5.92 -8.84 -26.02
N ASP A 306 -6.57 -9.64 -26.87
CA ASP A 306 -7.51 -9.14 -27.88
C ASP A 306 -8.94 -8.89 -27.34
N LYS A 307 -9.25 -9.41 -26.15
CA LYS A 307 -10.59 -9.33 -25.54
C LYS A 307 -10.68 -8.17 -24.54
N PRO A 308 -11.85 -7.52 -24.41
CA PRO A 308 -12.07 -6.56 -23.34
C PRO A 308 -11.90 -7.19 -21.96
N THR A 309 -11.08 -6.58 -21.10
CA THR A 309 -10.79 -7.03 -19.73
C THR A 309 -12.05 -7.40 -18.94
N THR A 310 -13.07 -6.54 -18.94
CA THR A 310 -14.30 -6.77 -18.18
C THR A 310 -15.06 -8.02 -18.65
N GLU A 311 -15.09 -8.28 -19.97
CA GLU A 311 -15.77 -9.45 -20.52
C GLU A 311 -15.03 -10.74 -20.18
N GLU A 312 -13.70 -10.76 -20.34
CA GLU A 312 -12.89 -11.93 -20.04
C GLU A 312 -12.86 -12.25 -18.54
N PHE A 313 -12.79 -11.21 -17.70
CA PHE A 313 -12.94 -11.32 -16.25
C PHE A 313 -14.26 -12.01 -15.87
N LEU A 314 -15.40 -11.47 -16.31
CA LEU A 314 -16.71 -12.03 -15.97
C LEU A 314 -16.91 -13.45 -16.53
N GLN A 315 -16.37 -13.73 -17.72
CA GLN A 315 -16.45 -15.04 -18.36
C GLN A 315 -15.68 -16.11 -17.56
N ASN A 316 -14.49 -15.77 -17.04
CA ASN A 316 -13.57 -16.74 -16.45
C ASN A 316 -13.64 -16.80 -14.91
N LEU A 317 -14.23 -15.80 -14.25
CA LEU A 317 -14.21 -15.63 -12.80
C LEU A 317 -14.51 -16.92 -12.02
N ALA A 318 -15.58 -17.64 -12.37
CA ALA A 318 -15.97 -18.85 -11.64
C ALA A 318 -14.92 -19.97 -11.75
N ALA A 319 -14.35 -20.19 -12.94
CA ALA A 319 -13.34 -21.23 -13.16
C ALA A 319 -12.01 -20.87 -12.51
N VAL A 320 -11.62 -19.59 -12.58
CA VAL A 320 -10.36 -19.10 -12.01
C VAL A 320 -10.46 -18.99 -10.48
N ALA A 321 -11.63 -18.67 -9.91
CA ALA A 321 -11.86 -18.74 -8.47
C ALA A 321 -11.69 -20.18 -7.94
N ALA A 322 -12.05 -21.20 -8.72
CA ALA A 322 -11.79 -22.60 -8.36
C ALA A 322 -10.29 -22.95 -8.41
N ALA A 323 -9.54 -22.41 -9.37
CA ALA A 323 -8.09 -22.56 -9.42
C ALA A 323 -7.41 -21.85 -8.23
N LEU A 324 -7.89 -20.65 -7.87
CA LEU A 324 -7.47 -19.91 -6.68
C LEU A 324 -7.75 -20.71 -5.40
N ASP A 325 -8.95 -21.26 -5.26
CA ASP A 325 -9.34 -22.13 -4.12
C ASP A 325 -8.37 -23.30 -3.95
N GLN A 326 -8.08 -24.01 -5.04
CA GLN A 326 -7.15 -25.13 -5.04
C GLN A 326 -5.74 -24.69 -4.61
N ALA A 327 -5.22 -23.61 -5.19
CA ALA A 327 -3.87 -23.14 -4.89
C ALA A 327 -3.74 -22.65 -3.44
N VAL A 328 -4.71 -21.86 -2.95
CA VAL A 328 -4.71 -21.39 -1.55
C VAL A 328 -4.85 -22.56 -0.59
N THR A 329 -5.66 -23.58 -0.91
CA THR A 329 -5.74 -24.81 -0.12
C THR A 329 -4.38 -25.49 -0.01
N GLN A 330 -3.68 -25.67 -1.13
CA GLN A 330 -2.35 -26.29 -1.16
C GLN A 330 -1.32 -25.48 -0.38
N VAL A 331 -1.40 -24.15 -0.43
CA VAL A 331 -0.54 -23.26 0.36
C VAL A 331 -0.82 -23.41 1.86
N VAL A 332 -2.08 -23.40 2.28
CA VAL A 332 -2.45 -23.60 3.69
C VAL A 332 -2.02 -24.98 4.17
N ASP A 333 -2.22 -26.02 3.36
CA ASP A 333 -1.76 -27.38 3.65
C ASP A 333 -0.24 -27.45 3.80
N PHE A 334 0.50 -26.72 2.96
CA PHE A 334 1.95 -26.62 3.05
C PHE A 334 2.39 -25.89 4.33
N ILE A 335 1.73 -24.78 4.69
CA ILE A 335 2.08 -23.98 5.88
C ILE A 335 1.84 -24.75 7.19
N ASN A 336 0.84 -25.64 7.24
CA ASN A 336 0.48 -26.33 8.49
C ASN A 336 1.68 -27.06 9.11
N GLY A 337 1.98 -26.74 10.37
CA GLY A 337 3.08 -27.32 11.14
C GLY A 337 4.47 -26.75 10.82
N LYS A 338 4.58 -25.80 9.89
CA LYS A 338 5.84 -25.11 9.56
C LYS A 338 5.96 -23.76 10.29
N SER A 339 7.18 -23.37 10.58
CA SER A 339 7.55 -22.01 10.98
C SER A 339 7.73 -21.10 9.77
N LEU A 340 7.82 -19.78 10.00
CA LEU A 340 8.06 -18.80 8.93
C LEU A 340 9.37 -19.07 8.18
N SER A 341 10.41 -19.54 8.87
CA SER A 341 11.72 -19.84 8.27
C SER A 341 11.73 -21.07 7.34
N GLU A 342 10.70 -21.91 7.41
CA GLU A 342 10.57 -23.14 6.63
C GLU A 342 9.71 -22.96 5.37
N LEU A 343 9.15 -21.76 5.15
CA LEU A 343 8.25 -21.48 4.04
C LEU A 343 8.92 -21.42 2.67
#